data_AF-A0A9E0DDG9-F1
#
_entry.id   AF-A0A9E0DDG9-F1
#
_cell.length_a   1.000
_cell.length_b   1.000
_cell.length_c   1.000
_cell.angle_alpha   90.00
_cell.angle_beta   90.00
_cell.angle_gamma   90.00
#
_symmetry.space_group_name_H-M   'P 1'
#
loop_
_entity.id
_entity.type
_entity.pdbx_description
1 polymer ?
#
loop_
_entity_poly.entity_id
_entity_poly.type
_entity_poly.pdbx_seq_one_letter_code
_entity_poly.pdbx_strand_id
1 'polypeptide(L)'
;MRLYRKIENRADIKPSVFYLMTSHHPPCQLNRTWEVNVFSHKIYICTRCFGQYLGIFLSLLFLLTSDFVLKGTLREFLLLCILPFPVIIDWLSQTLGFRESSNVIRIISGFIFGINLGILIHFFLNGITLMFITLMVIYVVYAGFVIVLLRRYDVLGAYLEPYEDFIASDLSSE
;
A
#
# COMPACT_ATOMS: atom_id res chain seq x y z
N MET A 1 17.93 -5.84 15.58
CA MET A 1 17.61 -5.91 14.13
C MET A 1 17.82 -7.34 13.63
N ARG A 2 16.96 -8.28 14.08
CA ARG A 2 16.97 -9.71 13.71
C ARG A 2 15.51 -10.09 13.41
N LEU A 3 15.00 -9.78 12.22
CA LEU A 3 13.63 -10.17 11.84
C LEU A 3 13.50 -10.85 10.48
N TYR A 4 14.56 -10.94 9.68
CA TYR A 4 14.53 -11.72 8.44
C TYR A 4 15.33 -13.01 8.58
N ARG A 5 14.79 -13.96 9.37
CA ARG A 5 15.32 -15.32 9.42
C ARG A 5 14.67 -16.14 8.31
N LYS A 6 15.53 -16.70 7.46
CA LYS A 6 15.27 -17.50 6.25
C LYS A 6 14.65 -16.70 5.10
N ILE A 7 15.55 -16.25 4.22
CA ILE A 7 15.30 -16.28 2.78
C ILE A 7 14.83 -17.71 2.47
N GLU A 8 13.53 -17.92 2.38
CA GLU A 8 13.04 -19.07 1.66
C GLU A 8 13.36 -18.74 0.21
N ASN A 9 14.50 -19.27 -0.24
CA ASN A 9 15.11 -18.93 -1.52
C ASN A 9 14.22 -19.52 -2.61
N ARG A 10 13.15 -18.81 -2.95
CA ARG A 10 12.20 -19.17 -4.02
C ARG A 10 12.79 -18.67 -5.32
N ALA A 11 13.86 -19.33 -5.76
CA ALA A 11 14.58 -19.04 -7.00
C ALA A 11 13.68 -19.20 -8.25
N ASP A 12 12.49 -19.76 -8.09
CA ASP A 12 11.44 -19.88 -9.10
C ASP A 12 10.68 -18.57 -9.35
N ILE A 13 10.72 -17.61 -8.42
CA ILE A 13 9.97 -16.36 -8.54
C ILE A 13 10.88 -15.30 -9.17
N LYS A 14 10.53 -14.85 -10.38
CA LYS A 14 11.19 -13.74 -11.07
C LYS A 14 10.39 -12.43 -10.96
N PRO A 15 11.05 -11.27 -10.85
CA PRO A 15 10.37 -9.98 -10.89
C PRO A 15 9.81 -9.74 -12.29
N SER A 16 8.51 -9.97 -12.47
CA SER A 16 7.78 -9.52 -13.66
C SER A 16 6.93 -8.30 -13.32
N VAL A 17 6.53 -7.53 -14.34
CA VAL A 17 5.56 -6.43 -14.15
C VAL A 17 4.30 -6.93 -13.45
N PHE A 18 3.77 -8.08 -13.86
CA PHE A 18 2.60 -8.68 -13.23
C PHE A 18 2.83 -9.04 -11.75
N TYR A 19 3.98 -9.63 -11.43
CA TYR A 19 4.35 -9.94 -10.05
C TYR A 19 4.49 -8.67 -9.19
N LEU A 20 5.13 -7.64 -9.73
CA LEU A 20 5.29 -6.35 -9.06
C LEU A 20 3.93 -5.66 -8.83
N MET A 21 2.98 -5.80 -9.76
CA MET A 21 1.62 -5.25 -9.57
C MET A 21 0.81 -6.00 -8.50
N THR A 22 0.99 -7.32 -8.37
CA THR A 22 0.17 -8.17 -7.49
C THR A 22 0.76 -8.33 -6.09
N SER A 23 2.06 -8.61 -5.99
CA SER A 23 2.77 -8.83 -4.73
C SER A 23 3.53 -7.61 -4.26
N HIS A 24 4.22 -6.93 -5.19
CA HIS A 24 5.23 -5.88 -4.96
C HIS A 24 6.29 -6.17 -3.89
N HIS A 25 6.29 -7.35 -3.27
CA HIS A 25 7.21 -7.74 -2.21
C HIS A 25 8.28 -8.69 -2.75
N PRO A 26 9.53 -8.63 -2.25
CA PRO A 26 10.52 -9.65 -2.56
C PRO A 26 10.13 -11.00 -1.94
N PRO A 27 10.69 -12.13 -2.43
CA PRO A 27 10.35 -13.47 -1.96
C PRO A 27 10.47 -13.67 -0.43
N CYS A 28 11.41 -12.99 0.22
CA CYS A 28 11.60 -13.04 1.68
C CYS A 28 10.48 -12.36 2.49
N GLN A 29 9.55 -11.67 1.83
CA GLN A 29 8.42 -10.93 2.45
C GLN A 29 7.04 -11.47 2.03
N LEU A 30 6.98 -12.67 1.45
CA LEU A 30 5.71 -13.26 1.01
C LEU A 30 4.74 -13.60 2.16
N ASN A 31 5.19 -13.56 3.41
CA ASN A 31 4.32 -13.63 4.60
C ASN A 31 3.30 -12.47 4.68
N ARG A 32 3.46 -11.43 3.86
CA ARG A 32 2.57 -10.27 3.72
C ARG A 32 1.50 -10.47 2.64
N THR A 33 1.58 -11.59 1.93
CA THR A 33 0.73 -11.92 0.77
C THR A 33 -0.19 -13.09 1.06
N TRP A 34 -1.20 -13.26 0.22
CA TRP A 34 -1.90 -14.53 0.05
C TRP A 34 -1.39 -15.23 -1.21
N GLU A 35 -1.07 -16.52 -1.07
CA GLU A 35 -0.76 -17.40 -2.19
C GLU A 35 -2.09 -17.94 -2.74
N VAL A 36 -2.38 -17.62 -4.01
CA VAL A 36 -3.56 -18.11 -4.73
C VAL A 36 -3.07 -18.99 -5.88
N ASN A 37 -3.55 -20.22 -5.91
CA ASN A 37 -3.26 -21.15 -7.00
C ASN A 37 -4.28 -20.95 -8.13
N VAL A 38 -3.81 -20.49 -9.29
CA VAL A 38 -4.62 -20.31 -10.49
C VAL A 38 -4.09 -21.26 -11.57
N PHE A 39 -4.85 -22.32 -11.85
CA PHE A 39 -4.40 -23.45 -12.65
C PHE A 39 -3.07 -24.02 -12.13
N SER A 40 -2.02 -24.04 -12.96
CA SER A 40 -0.67 -24.48 -12.61
C SER A 40 0.25 -23.35 -12.12
N HIS A 41 -0.27 -22.14 -11.89
CA HIS A 41 0.52 -20.97 -11.53
C HIS A 41 0.18 -20.47 -10.11
N LYS A 42 1.22 -20.07 -9.37
CA LYS A 42 1.08 -19.43 -8.07
C LYS A 42 1.09 -17.92 -8.24
N ILE A 43 0.05 -17.25 -7.73
CA ILE A 43 -0.06 -15.80 -7.72
C ILE A 43 0.00 -15.32 -6.28
N TYR A 44 0.83 -14.32 -6.02
CA TYR A 44 0.99 -13.72 -4.70
C TYR A 44 0.29 -12.36 -4.69
N ILE A 45 -0.70 -12.22 -3.82
CA ILE A 45 -1.50 -10.99 -3.71
C ILE A 45 -1.16 -10.30 -2.40
N CYS A 46 -0.62 -9.08 -2.45
CA CYS A 46 -0.40 -8.32 -1.24
C CYS A 46 -1.73 -8.06 -0.51
N THR A 47 -1.79 -8.48 0.76
CA THR A 47 -3.01 -8.37 1.58
C THR A 47 -3.39 -6.91 1.85
N ARG A 48 -2.41 -6.00 1.92
CA ARG A 48 -2.66 -4.56 2.06
C ARG A 48 -3.24 -3.95 0.78
N CYS A 49 -2.65 -4.26 -0.39
CA CYS A 49 -3.17 -3.78 -1.67
C CYS A 49 -4.55 -4.34 -1.96
N PHE A 50 -4.80 -5.61 -1.63
CA PHE A 50 -6.15 -6.18 -1.71
C PHE A 50 -7.16 -5.36 -0.90
N GLY A 51 -6.83 -5.02 0.35
CA GLY A 51 -7.66 -4.14 1.17
C GLY A 51 -7.91 -2.79 0.48
N GLN A 52 -6.85 -2.14 -0.02
CA GLN A 52 -6.96 -0.85 -0.73
C GLN A 52 -7.89 -0.93 -1.94
N TYR A 53 -7.71 -1.92 -2.81
CA TYR A 53 -8.56 -2.10 -3.99
C TYR A 53 -10.01 -2.38 -3.61
N LEU A 54 -10.24 -3.20 -2.59
CA LEU A 54 -11.58 -3.45 -2.07
C LEU A 54 -12.23 -2.17 -1.52
N GLY A 55 -11.46 -1.34 -0.81
CA GLY A 55 -11.93 -0.06 -0.27
C GLY A 55 -12.27 0.96 -1.37
N ILE A 56 -11.42 1.08 -2.38
CA ILE A 56 -11.66 1.92 -3.56
C ILE A 56 -12.95 1.46 -4.25
N PHE A 57 -13.05 0.17 -4.53
CA PHE A 57 -14.20 -0.40 -5.24
C PHE A 57 -15.51 -0.18 -4.48
N LEU A 58 -15.58 -0.55 -3.20
CA LEU A 58 -16.81 -0.45 -2.43
C LEU A 58 -17.22 1.00 -2.15
N SER A 59 -16.26 1.90 -1.90
CA SER A 59 -16.58 3.32 -1.69
C SER A 59 -17.05 4.00 -2.99
N LEU A 60 -16.41 3.72 -4.12
CA LEU A 60 -16.87 4.24 -5.42
C LEU A 60 -18.23 3.66 -5.80
N LEU A 61 -18.43 2.35 -5.63
CA LEU A 61 -19.72 1.72 -5.88
C LEU A 61 -20.82 2.42 -5.05
N PHE A 62 -20.60 2.58 -3.74
CA PHE A 62 -21.54 3.27 -2.87
C PHE A 62 -21.82 4.71 -3.31
N LEU A 63 -20.79 5.50 -3.61
CA LEU A 63 -20.95 6.91 -3.99
C LEU A 63 -21.62 7.08 -5.36
N LEU A 64 -21.41 6.16 -6.29
CA LEU A 64 -21.99 6.22 -7.63
C LEU A 64 -23.43 5.67 -7.70
N THR A 65 -23.82 4.78 -6.78
CA THR A 65 -25.16 4.15 -6.81
C THR A 65 -26.12 4.66 -5.73
N SER A 66 -25.65 5.46 -4.78
CA SER A 66 -26.50 6.05 -3.73
C SER A 66 -26.77 7.53 -4.00
N ASP A 67 -27.82 8.06 -3.40
CA ASP A 67 -28.12 9.51 -3.41
C ASP A 67 -27.18 10.32 -2.48
N PHE A 68 -26.12 9.69 -1.96
CA PHE A 68 -25.19 10.33 -1.04
C PHE A 68 -24.23 11.27 -1.78
N VAL A 69 -24.38 12.56 -1.56
CA VAL A 69 -23.57 13.60 -2.21
C VAL A 69 -22.52 14.15 -1.25
N LEU A 70 -21.25 13.99 -1.60
CA LEU A 70 -20.15 14.71 -0.97
C LEU A 70 -20.02 16.09 -1.59
N LYS A 71 -19.90 17.13 -0.76
CA LYS A 71 -19.94 18.55 -1.20
C LYS A 71 -18.60 19.26 -1.09
N GLY A 72 -17.57 18.56 -0.65
CA GLY A 72 -16.27 19.12 -0.35
C GLY A 72 -16.23 20.01 0.88
N THR A 73 -16.98 19.62 1.91
CA THR A 73 -17.02 20.37 3.17
C THR A 73 -15.73 20.22 3.98
N LEU A 74 -15.48 21.14 4.91
CA LEU A 74 -14.35 21.02 5.86
C LEU A 74 -14.38 19.70 6.64
N ARG A 75 -15.57 19.19 6.97
CA ARG A 75 -15.72 17.89 7.64
C ARG A 75 -15.19 16.74 6.78
N GLU A 76 -15.50 16.75 5.48
CA GLU A 76 -15.02 15.75 4.54
C GLU A 76 -13.50 15.86 4.34
N PHE A 77 -12.98 17.08 4.27
CA PHE A 77 -11.54 17.34 4.22
C PHE A 77 -10.82 16.75 5.44
N LEU A 78 -11.30 17.02 6.65
CA LEU A 78 -10.71 16.50 7.89
C LEU A 78 -10.79 14.97 7.95
N LEU A 79 -11.91 14.38 7.54
CA LEU A 79 -12.05 12.93 7.44
C LEU A 79 -10.98 12.33 6.51
N LEU A 80 -10.74 12.95 5.35
CA LEU A 80 -9.74 12.48 4.40
C LEU A 80 -8.31 12.71 4.88
N CYS A 81 -8.06 13.67 5.77
CA CYS A 81 -6.76 13.78 6.44
C CYS A 81 -6.54 12.63 7.44
N ILE A 82 -7.62 12.09 8.03
CA ILE A 82 -7.52 11.08 9.10
C ILE A 82 -7.47 9.65 8.57
N LEU A 83 -8.25 9.32 7.54
CA LEU A 83 -8.38 7.96 7.02
C LEU A 83 -7.05 7.27 6.61
N PRO A 84 -5.99 7.97 6.17
CA PRO A 84 -4.71 7.32 5.91
C PRO A 84 -3.95 6.84 7.16
N PHE A 85 -4.24 7.39 8.35
CA PHE A 85 -3.43 7.09 9.55
C PHE A 85 -3.33 5.60 9.90
N PRO A 86 -4.40 4.79 9.86
CA PRO A 86 -4.29 3.37 10.20
C PRO A 86 -3.27 2.61 9.33
N VAL A 87 -3.23 2.87 8.01
CA VAL A 87 -2.25 2.20 7.12
C VAL A 87 -0.85 2.71 7.35
N ILE A 88 -0.69 4.01 7.63
CA ILE A 88 0.62 4.60 7.90
C ILE A 88 1.19 4.07 9.22
N ILE A 89 0.39 4.05 10.28
CA ILE A 89 0.80 3.53 11.59
C ILE A 89 1.14 2.04 11.49
N ASP A 90 0.31 1.26 10.78
CA ASP A 90 0.61 -0.16 10.54
C ASP A 90 1.92 -0.35 9.77
N TRP A 91 2.12 0.37 8.67
CA TRP A 91 3.33 0.25 7.87
C TRP A 91 4.57 0.74 8.63
N LEU A 92 4.51 1.91 9.26
CA LEU A 92 5.64 2.51 9.96
C LEU A 92 6.06 1.66 11.17
N SER A 93 5.12 1.11 11.94
CA SER A 93 5.44 0.23 13.06
C SER A 93 6.15 -1.06 12.62
N GLN A 94 5.84 -1.58 11.43
CA GLN A 94 6.55 -2.71 10.82
C GLN A 94 7.91 -2.31 10.29
N THR A 95 8.00 -1.20 9.56
CA THR A 95 9.25 -0.70 8.97
C THR A 95 10.30 -0.37 10.03
N LEU A 96 9.87 0.16 11.18
CA LEU A 96 10.74 0.41 12.34
C LEU A 96 11.03 -0.83 13.18
N GLY A 97 10.46 -1.99 12.84
CA GLY A 97 10.69 -3.26 13.55
C GLY A 97 10.05 -3.34 14.93
N PHE A 98 9.07 -2.49 15.26
CA PHE A 98 8.37 -2.53 16.55
C PHE A 98 7.43 -3.73 16.67
N ARG A 99 6.83 -4.16 15.55
CA ARG A 99 6.00 -5.36 15.49
C ARG A 99 5.89 -5.87 14.06
N GLU A 100 5.53 -7.14 13.94
CA GLU A 100 4.98 -7.67 12.69
C GLU A 100 3.47 -7.41 12.63
N SER A 101 2.92 -7.19 11.43
CA SER A 101 1.47 -7.15 11.24
C SER A 101 0.92 -8.51 10.87
N SER A 102 -0.35 -8.72 11.20
CA SER A 102 -1.15 -9.81 10.63
C SER A 102 -1.76 -9.40 9.29
N ASN A 103 -2.13 -10.38 8.48
CA ASN A 103 -2.83 -10.14 7.21
C ASN A 103 -4.20 -9.48 7.42
N VAL A 104 -4.89 -9.79 8.53
CA VAL A 104 -6.16 -9.15 8.88
C VAL A 104 -5.98 -7.64 9.11
N ILE A 105 -4.98 -7.23 9.89
CA ILE A 105 -4.68 -5.81 10.13
C ILE A 105 -4.28 -5.11 8.81
N ARG A 106 -3.50 -5.78 7.95
CA ARG A 106 -3.11 -5.24 6.63
C ARG A 106 -4.31 -5.00 5.72
N ILE A 107 -5.26 -5.93 5.70
CA ILE A 107 -6.51 -5.79 4.93
C ILE A 107 -7.36 -4.65 5.47
N ILE A 108 -7.58 -4.60 6.79
CA ILE A 108 -8.43 -3.56 7.41
C ILE A 108 -7.82 -2.17 7.20
N SER A 109 -6.53 -2.00 7.53
CA SER A 109 -5.85 -0.71 7.36
C SER A 109 -5.77 -0.29 5.90
N GLY A 110 -5.47 -1.23 5.00
CA GLY A 110 -5.52 -1.02 3.55
C GLY A 110 -6.90 -0.62 3.06
N PHE A 111 -7.96 -1.27 3.55
CA PHE A 111 -9.35 -0.97 3.21
C PHE A 111 -9.78 0.43 3.61
N ILE A 112 -9.44 0.86 4.83
CA ILE A 112 -9.72 2.23 5.30
C ILE A 112 -9.03 3.26 4.39
N PHE A 113 -7.77 3.00 4.02
CA PHE A 113 -7.08 3.86 3.05
C PHE A 113 -7.67 3.76 1.64
N GLY A 114 -8.17 2.60 1.24
CA GLY A 114 -8.89 2.43 -0.02
C GLY A 114 -10.15 3.29 -0.10
N ILE A 115 -10.93 3.39 0.99
CA ILE A 115 -12.09 4.28 1.07
C ILE A 115 -11.65 5.74 0.84
N ASN A 116 -10.55 6.15 1.44
CA ASN A 116 -9.99 7.49 1.25
C ASN A 116 -9.66 7.77 -0.23
N LEU A 117 -8.98 6.83 -0.89
CA LEU A 117 -8.64 6.94 -2.30
C LEU A 117 -9.88 6.94 -3.20
N GLY A 118 -10.89 6.13 -2.91
CA GLY A 118 -12.15 6.12 -3.66
C GLY A 118 -12.91 7.44 -3.56
N ILE A 119 -12.96 8.05 -2.37
CA ILE A 119 -13.53 9.39 -2.18
C ILE A 119 -12.75 10.45 -2.98
N LEU A 120 -11.41 10.38 -3.00
CA LEU A 120 -10.59 11.29 -3.78
C LEU A 120 -10.84 11.17 -5.29
N ILE A 121 -10.98 9.95 -5.80
CA ILE A 121 -11.38 9.70 -7.18
C ILE A 121 -12.76 10.31 -7.45
N HIS A 122 -13.71 10.13 -6.52
CA HIS A 122 -15.04 10.74 -6.64
C HIS A 122 -15.00 12.28 -6.70
N PHE A 123 -14.14 12.93 -5.90
CA PHE A 123 -13.95 14.38 -5.94
C PHE A 123 -13.41 14.86 -7.28
N PHE A 124 -12.46 14.12 -7.85
CA PHE A 124 -11.95 14.41 -9.17
C PHE A 124 -13.05 14.30 -10.24
N LEU A 125 -13.84 13.22 -10.21
CA LEU A 125 -14.92 12.99 -11.17
C LEU A 125 -16.05 14.03 -11.09
N ASN A 126 -16.34 14.56 -9.91
CA ASN A 126 -17.41 15.54 -9.68
C ASN A 126 -16.94 17.01 -9.69
N GLY A 127 -15.72 17.29 -10.15
CA GLY A 127 -15.24 18.66 -10.28
C GLY A 127 -14.92 19.38 -8.96
N ILE A 128 -14.78 18.65 -7.84
CA ILE A 128 -14.33 19.19 -6.55
C ILE A 128 -12.79 19.32 -6.55
N THR A 129 -12.27 19.97 -7.59
CA THR A 129 -10.86 19.90 -8.02
C THR A 129 -9.90 20.55 -7.03
N LEU A 130 -10.26 21.69 -6.45
CA LEU A 130 -9.39 22.41 -5.50
C LEU A 130 -9.05 21.53 -4.29
N MET A 131 -10.05 20.86 -3.72
CA MET A 131 -9.82 20.01 -2.55
C MET A 131 -9.09 18.72 -2.93
N PHE A 132 -9.38 18.13 -4.10
CA PHE A 132 -8.61 17.00 -4.63
C PHE A 132 -7.10 17.35 -4.73
N ILE A 133 -6.76 18.47 -5.37
CA ILE A 133 -5.37 18.94 -5.51
C ILE A 133 -4.75 19.19 -4.15
N THR A 134 -5.47 19.87 -3.25
CA THR A 134 -4.97 20.19 -1.91
C THR A 134 -4.62 18.92 -1.13
N LEU A 135 -5.49 17.91 -1.15
CA LEU A 135 -5.24 16.63 -0.49
C LEU A 135 -4.07 15.87 -1.12
N MET A 136 -3.96 15.87 -2.46
CA MET A 136 -2.80 15.27 -3.15
C MET A 136 -1.48 15.93 -2.73
N VAL A 137 -1.43 17.27 -2.66
CA VAL A 137 -0.26 18.00 -2.18
C VAL A 137 0.06 17.62 -0.74
N ILE A 138 -0.94 17.55 0.14
CA ILE A 138 -0.74 17.13 1.54
C ILE A 138 -0.15 15.72 1.59
N TYR A 139 -0.66 14.78 0.80
CA TYR A 139 -0.17 13.39 0.80
C TYR A 139 1.25 13.28 0.25
N VAL A 140 1.59 14.04 -0.79
CA VAL A 140 2.96 14.09 -1.34
C VAL A 140 3.93 14.69 -0.31
N VAL A 141 3.57 15.81 0.33
CA VAL A 141 4.39 16.43 1.37
C VAL A 141 4.58 15.49 2.55
N TYR A 142 3.50 14.81 2.98
CA TYR A 142 3.55 13.84 4.06
C TYR A 142 4.44 12.64 3.72
N ALA A 143 4.30 12.06 2.52
CA ALA A 143 5.15 10.97 2.06
C ALA A 143 6.63 11.39 2.00
N GLY A 144 6.90 12.58 1.45
CA GLY A 144 8.25 13.15 1.41
C GLY A 144 8.84 13.33 2.82
N PHE A 145 8.05 13.85 3.76
CA PHE A 145 8.46 13.98 5.16
C PHE A 145 8.80 12.63 5.80
N VAL A 146 7.96 11.60 5.62
CA VAL A 146 8.23 10.25 6.12
C VAL A 146 9.50 9.67 5.50
N ILE A 147 9.71 9.82 4.19
CA ILE A 147 10.92 9.35 3.50
C ILE A 147 12.17 10.03 4.07
N VAL A 148 12.14 11.35 4.26
CA VAL A 148 13.25 12.13 4.84
C VAL A 148 13.55 11.66 6.26
N LEU A 149 12.51 11.41 7.08
CA LEU A 149 12.70 10.86 8.42
C LEU A 149 13.33 9.46 8.39
N LEU A 150 12.81 8.55 7.57
CA LEU A 150 13.34 7.18 7.48
C LEU A 150 14.79 7.17 6.98
N ARG A 151 15.14 8.08 6.06
CA ARG A 151 16.52 8.27 5.61
C ARG A 151 17.41 8.80 6.73
N ARG A 152 16.93 9.76 7.53
CA ARG A 152 17.69 10.33 8.66
C ARG A 152 18.04 9.29 9.72
N TYR A 153 17.19 8.28 9.91
CA TYR A 153 17.41 7.19 10.87
C TYR A 153 18.05 5.94 10.26
N ASP A 154 18.54 6.01 9.01
CA ASP A 154 19.16 4.89 8.29
C ASP A 154 18.25 3.64 8.17
N VAL A 155 16.94 3.84 8.27
CA VAL A 155 15.93 2.76 8.14
C VAL A 155 15.60 2.51 6.68
N LEU A 156 15.66 3.57 5.86
CA LEU A 156 15.24 3.49 4.45
C LEU A 156 16.11 2.54 3.63
N GLY A 157 17.43 2.55 3.82
CA GLY A 157 18.35 1.65 3.11
C GLY A 157 18.07 0.19 3.43
N ALA A 158 18.02 -0.14 4.73
CA ALA A 158 17.70 -1.50 5.18
C ALA A 158 16.29 -1.98 4.76
N TYR A 159 15.34 -1.06 4.56
CA TYR A 159 14.02 -1.39 4.06
C TYR A 159 14.04 -1.74 2.55
N LEU A 160 14.86 -1.04 1.76
CA LEU A 160 14.92 -1.18 0.30
C LEU A 160 15.86 -2.29 -0.18
N GLU A 161 16.92 -2.60 0.57
CA GLU A 161 17.94 -3.60 0.22
C GLU A 161 17.34 -4.93 -0.31
N PRO A 162 16.35 -5.57 0.34
CA PRO A 162 15.77 -6.81 -0.19
C PRO A 162 15.03 -6.67 -1.52
N TYR A 163 14.57 -5.46 -1.86
CA TYR A 163 13.92 -5.16 -3.14
C TYR A 163 14.97 -4.94 -4.23
N GLU A 164 16.03 -4.20 -3.91
CA GLU A 164 17.15 -3.95 -4.81
C GLU A 164 17.84 -5.26 -5.21
N ASP A 165 18.12 -6.13 -4.23
CA ASP A 165 18.69 -7.46 -4.45
C ASP A 165 17.81 -8.33 -5.35
N PHE A 166 16.48 -8.29 -5.12
CA PHE A 166 15.54 -9.07 -5.91
C PHE A 166 15.48 -8.62 -7.37
N ILE A 167 15.47 -7.31 -7.62
CA ILE A 167 15.46 -6.75 -8.98
C ILE A 167 16.82 -7.01 -9.67
N ALA A 168 17.93 -6.81 -8.95
CA ALA A 168 19.27 -7.02 -9.49
C ALA A 168 19.53 -8.50 -9.86
N SER A 169 18.94 -9.45 -9.12
CA SER A 169 19.09 -10.88 -9.40
C SER A 169 18.56 -11.28 -10.79
N ASP A 170 17.52 -10.61 -11.28
CA ASP A 170 16.94 -10.88 -12.61
C ASP A 170 17.83 -10.33 -13.73
N LEU A 171 18.35 -9.10 -13.56
CA LEU A 171 19.29 -8.45 -14.50
C LEU A 171 20.59 -9.24 -14.68
N SER A 172 21.01 -10.02 -13.68
CA SER A 172 22.19 -10.87 -13.77
C SER A 172 21.95 -12.23 -14.45
N SER A 173 20.69 -12.56 -14.74
CA SER A 173 20.27 -13.84 -15.34
C SER A 173 20.02 -13.77 -16.85
N GLU A 174 20.17 -12.58 -17.45
CA GLU A 174 20.16 -12.29 -18.89
C GLU A 174 21.58 -12.20 -19.45
#